data_AF-A0A2N7B8Z5-F1
#
_entry.id   AF-A0A2N7B8Z5-F1
#
_cell.length_a   1.000
_cell.length_b   1.000
_cell.length_c   1.000
_cell.angle_alpha   90.00
_cell.angle_beta   90.00
_cell.angle_gamma   90.00
#
_symmetry.space_group_name_H-M   'P 1'
#
loop_
_entity.id
_entity.type
_entity.pdbx_description
1 polymer ?
#
loop_
_entity_poly.entity_id
_entity_poly.type
_entity_poly.pdbx_seq_one_letter_code
_entity_poly.pdbx_strand_id
1 'polypeptide(L)'
;MANKLNATTKLAREAEIAKMARMGMTSEQIGQELGLTGSMIRKIIIKLREDWKEQINRDVTELQARQAAEIVDLKRKSMKGWEKSLEAKTKKHSKTKGKKVPLTDAKGKATGENMVLPSDSEQSLTIEETNGDPRFLMVYTKLMEREANLLGIDAPKRIIDESGGKVGLNIDLSKLTDEQLEALASAVGGVEGN
;
A
#
# COMPACT_ATOMS: atom_id res chain seq x y z
N MET A 1 -8.74 -23.47 48.12
CA MET A 1 -7.80 -23.02 47.07
C MET A 1 -7.89 -21.51 46.97
N ALA A 2 -6.75 -20.82 46.95
CA ALA A 2 -6.62 -19.42 47.35
C ALA A 2 -7.17 -18.43 46.31
N ASN A 3 -7.88 -17.44 46.84
CA ASN A 3 -8.46 -16.26 46.20
C ASN A 3 -7.36 -15.32 45.63
N LYS A 4 -6.70 -15.73 44.55
CA LYS A 4 -5.52 -15.03 43.99
C LYS A 4 -5.84 -13.77 43.17
N LEU A 5 -7.11 -13.50 42.83
CA LEU A 5 -7.47 -12.48 41.83
C LEU A 5 -8.38 -11.34 42.31
N ASN A 6 -8.73 -11.27 43.58
CA ASN A 6 -9.54 -10.16 44.08
C ASN A 6 -8.80 -8.80 44.07
N ALA A 7 -7.47 -8.81 43.88
CA ALA A 7 -6.63 -7.60 43.83
C ALA A 7 -6.10 -7.25 42.41
N THR A 8 -6.30 -8.09 41.39
CA THR A 8 -5.82 -7.81 40.03
C THR A 8 -6.69 -6.72 39.39
N THR A 9 -6.07 -5.76 38.68
CA THR A 9 -6.81 -4.74 37.93
C THR A 9 -7.77 -5.41 36.95
N LYS A 10 -8.94 -4.79 36.73
CA LYS A 10 -9.99 -5.32 35.83
C LYS A 10 -9.42 -5.75 34.47
N LEU A 11 -8.51 -4.96 33.93
CA LEU A 11 -7.87 -5.19 32.63
C LEU A 11 -6.97 -6.44 32.63
N ALA A 12 -6.20 -6.67 33.71
CA ALA A 12 -5.38 -7.87 33.83
C ALA A 12 -6.24 -9.14 33.98
N ARG A 13 -7.37 -9.06 34.71
CA ARG A 13 -8.34 -10.15 34.81
C ARG A 13 -8.97 -10.48 33.45
N GLU A 14 -9.39 -9.46 32.70
CA GLU A 14 -9.96 -9.62 31.36
C GLU A 14 -8.93 -10.25 30.39
N ALA A 15 -7.65 -9.84 30.46
CA ALA A 15 -6.57 -10.41 29.67
C ALA A 15 -6.31 -11.90 29.99
N GLU A 16 -6.38 -12.28 31.27
CA GLU A 16 -6.19 -13.66 31.71
C GLU A 16 -7.36 -14.57 31.28
N ILE A 17 -8.60 -14.09 31.42
CA ILE A 17 -9.81 -14.75 30.88
C ILE A 17 -9.68 -14.94 29.37
N ALA A 18 -9.25 -13.91 28.65
CA ALA A 18 -9.06 -13.97 27.20
C ALA A 18 -7.99 -14.98 26.79
N LYS A 19 -6.90 -15.08 27.56
CA LYS A 19 -5.85 -16.09 27.34
C LYS A 19 -6.40 -17.50 27.53
N MET A 20 -7.10 -17.76 28.64
CA MET A 20 -7.68 -19.08 28.94
C MET A 20 -8.73 -19.50 27.90
N ALA A 21 -9.59 -18.57 27.48
CA ALA A 21 -10.60 -18.83 26.45
C ALA A 21 -9.96 -19.18 25.09
N ARG A 22 -8.84 -18.56 24.73
CA ARG A 22 -8.09 -18.90 23.50
C ARG A 22 -7.42 -20.27 23.55
N MET A 23 -7.13 -20.78 24.74
CA MET A 23 -6.60 -22.14 24.94
C MET A 23 -7.70 -23.21 24.90
N GLY A 24 -8.95 -22.84 24.61
CA GLY A 24 -10.08 -23.78 24.51
C GLY A 24 -10.78 -24.08 25.83
N MET A 25 -10.41 -23.43 26.93
CA MET A 25 -11.09 -23.64 28.22
C MET A 25 -12.54 -23.13 28.18
N THR A 26 -13.44 -23.88 28.83
CA THR A 26 -14.85 -23.49 28.94
C THR A 26 -15.05 -22.41 29.99
N SER A 27 -16.17 -21.66 29.88
CA SER A 27 -16.50 -20.60 30.87
C SER A 27 -16.60 -21.13 32.31
N GLU A 28 -16.96 -22.40 32.48
CA GLU A 28 -17.06 -23.07 33.78
C GLU A 28 -15.68 -23.38 34.35
N GLN A 29 -14.76 -23.91 33.53
CA GLN A 29 -13.38 -24.18 33.92
C GLN A 29 -12.63 -22.89 34.28
N ILE A 30 -12.79 -21.86 33.46
CA ILE A 30 -12.22 -20.53 33.72
C ILE A 30 -12.78 -19.94 35.02
N GLY A 31 -14.09 -20.12 35.25
CA GLY A 31 -14.75 -19.70 36.48
C GLY A 31 -14.20 -20.40 37.72
N GLN A 32 -13.98 -21.70 37.65
CA GLN A 32 -13.38 -22.49 38.73
C GLN A 32 -11.95 -22.03 39.05
N GLU A 33 -11.14 -21.78 38.03
CA GLU A 33 -9.74 -21.35 38.20
C GLU A 33 -9.62 -19.94 38.79
N LEU A 34 -10.48 -19.02 38.36
CA LEU A 34 -10.42 -17.61 38.76
C LEU A 34 -11.34 -17.26 39.95
N GLY A 35 -12.13 -18.22 40.44
CA GLY A 35 -13.10 -18.00 41.52
C GLY A 35 -14.28 -17.11 41.11
N LEU A 36 -14.70 -17.18 39.83
CA LEU A 36 -15.79 -16.40 39.25
C LEU A 36 -16.91 -17.30 38.76
N THR A 37 -18.14 -16.79 38.72
CA THR A 37 -19.25 -17.55 38.12
C THR A 37 -19.10 -17.63 36.61
N GLY A 38 -19.39 -18.79 36.01
CA GLY A 38 -19.34 -18.97 34.55
C GLY A 38 -20.20 -17.97 33.76
N SER A 39 -21.30 -17.49 34.34
CA SER A 39 -22.13 -16.42 33.76
C SER A 39 -21.41 -15.08 33.66
N MET A 40 -20.57 -14.74 34.64
CA MET A 40 -19.74 -13.54 34.64
C MET A 40 -18.63 -13.64 33.60
N ILE A 41 -17.97 -14.81 33.52
CA ILE A 41 -16.98 -15.10 32.49
C ILE A 41 -17.58 -14.94 31.09
N ARG A 42 -18.78 -15.50 30.85
CA ARG A 42 -19.46 -15.39 29.55
C ARG A 42 -19.73 -13.93 29.17
N LYS A 43 -20.22 -13.11 30.10
CA LYS A 43 -20.44 -11.68 29.87
C LYS A 43 -19.14 -10.94 29.54
N ILE A 44 -18.06 -11.24 30.25
CA ILE A 44 -16.74 -10.66 30.00
C ILE A 44 -16.23 -11.04 28.60
N ILE A 45 -16.33 -12.31 28.22
CA ILE A 45 -15.89 -12.79 26.90
C ILE A 45 -16.69 -12.12 25.77
N ILE A 46 -18.02 -12.01 25.92
CA ILE A 46 -18.87 -11.33 24.92
C ILE A 46 -18.40 -9.88 24.75
N LYS A 47 -18.26 -9.16 25.85
CA LYS A 47 -17.81 -7.77 25.83
C LYS A 47 -16.43 -7.62 25.19
N LEU A 48 -15.47 -8.47 25.58
CA LEU A 48 -14.12 -8.44 25.04
C LEU A 48 -14.11 -8.65 23.51
N ARG A 49 -14.96 -9.55 23.00
CA ARG A 49 -15.12 -9.77 21.55
C ARG A 49 -15.71 -8.56 20.84
N GLU A 50 -16.68 -7.89 21.45
CA GLU A 50 -17.25 -6.65 20.92
C GLU A 50 -16.20 -5.54 20.89
N ASP A 51 -15.47 -5.34 21.99
CA ASP A 51 -14.39 -4.36 22.10
C ASP A 51 -13.29 -4.61 21.05
N TRP A 52 -12.88 -5.86 20.85
CA TRP A 52 -11.91 -6.23 19.81
C TRP A 52 -12.43 -6.01 18.41
N LYS A 53 -13.70 -6.34 18.14
CA LYS A 53 -14.32 -6.08 16.84
C LYS A 53 -14.36 -4.60 16.54
N GLU A 54 -14.73 -3.78 17.54
CA GLU A 54 -14.76 -2.33 17.39
C GLU A 54 -13.34 -1.78 17.17
N GLN A 55 -12.35 -2.26 17.91
CA GLN A 55 -10.95 -1.88 17.72
C GLN A 55 -10.46 -2.21 16.31
N ILE A 56 -10.68 -3.45 15.83
CA ILE A 56 -10.31 -3.84 14.46
C ILE A 56 -10.99 -2.95 13.43
N ASN A 57 -12.28 -2.65 13.61
CA ASN A 57 -12.99 -1.76 12.69
C ASN A 57 -12.39 -0.36 12.68
N ARG A 58 -12.01 0.19 13.85
CA ARG A 58 -11.34 1.49 13.95
C ARG A 58 -9.98 1.47 13.27
N ASP A 59 -9.17 0.45 13.53
CA ASP A 59 -7.84 0.29 12.95
C ASP A 59 -7.92 0.18 11.42
N VAL A 60 -8.85 -0.62 10.90
CA VAL A 60 -9.12 -0.74 9.45
C VAL A 60 -9.58 0.61 8.88
N THR A 61 -10.50 1.30 9.55
CA THR A 61 -10.97 2.62 9.10
C THR A 61 -9.84 3.64 9.06
N GLU A 62 -8.96 3.65 10.06
CA GLU A 62 -7.80 4.55 10.12
C GLU A 62 -6.81 4.24 8.98
N LEU A 63 -6.54 2.95 8.74
CA LEU A 63 -5.69 2.52 7.63
C LEU A 63 -6.27 2.91 6.27
N GLN A 64 -7.58 2.73 6.08
CA GLN A 64 -8.28 3.17 4.87
C GLN A 64 -8.19 4.69 4.69
N ALA A 65 -8.38 5.47 5.76
CA ALA A 65 -8.28 6.92 5.72
C ALA A 65 -6.86 7.40 5.34
N ARG A 66 -5.82 6.79 5.93
CA ARG A 66 -4.42 7.08 5.61
C ARG A 66 -4.12 6.78 4.14
N GLN A 67 -4.53 5.62 3.64
CA GLN A 67 -4.33 5.25 2.24
C GLN A 67 -5.11 6.14 1.27
N ALA A 68 -6.35 6.51 1.61
CA ALA A 68 -7.15 7.43 0.81
C ALA A 68 -6.48 8.81 0.70
N ALA A 69 -5.92 9.33 1.80
CA ALA A 69 -5.19 10.59 1.79
C ALA A 69 -3.96 10.56 0.86
N GLU A 70 -3.17 9.49 0.92
CA GLU A 70 -2.03 9.30 0.01
C GLU A 70 -2.47 9.25 -1.46
N ILE A 71 -3.58 8.56 -1.76
CA ILE A 71 -4.13 8.48 -3.11
C ILE A 71 -4.55 9.87 -3.61
N VAL A 72 -5.21 10.68 -2.77
CA VAL A 72 -5.62 12.05 -3.12
C VAL A 72 -4.40 12.91 -3.46
N ASP A 73 -3.33 12.82 -2.68
CA ASP A 73 -2.10 13.56 -2.93
C ASP A 73 -1.43 13.13 -4.24
N LEU A 74 -1.39 11.82 -4.52
CA LEU A 74 -0.83 11.29 -5.76
C LEU A 74 -1.66 11.71 -6.97
N LYS A 75 -2.99 11.69 -6.88
CA LYS A 75 -3.88 12.18 -7.93
C LYS A 75 -3.60 13.65 -8.26
N ARG A 76 -3.47 14.50 -7.23
CA ARG A 76 -3.12 15.92 -7.40
C ARG A 76 -1.77 16.08 -8.09
N LYS A 77 -0.75 15.32 -7.68
CA LYS A 77 0.57 15.35 -8.33
C LYS A 77 0.51 14.89 -9.79
N SER A 78 -0.27 13.85 -10.08
CA SER A 78 -0.45 13.34 -11.45
C SER A 78 -1.13 14.37 -12.34
N MET A 79 -2.22 14.98 -11.88
CA MET A 79 -2.92 16.04 -12.61
C MET A 79 -2.03 17.26 -12.83
N LYS A 80 -1.27 17.70 -11.84
CA LYS A 80 -0.29 18.78 -12.00
C LYS A 80 0.79 18.43 -13.03
N GLY A 81 1.22 17.17 -13.08
CA GLY A 81 2.14 16.68 -14.10
C GLY A 81 1.54 16.72 -15.51
N TRP A 82 0.28 16.31 -15.64
CA TRP A 82 -0.49 16.41 -16.88
C TRP A 82 -0.63 17.86 -17.34
N GLU A 83 -1.07 18.77 -16.47
CA GLU A 83 -1.20 20.20 -16.78
C GLU A 83 0.12 20.79 -17.27
N LYS A 84 1.24 20.51 -16.58
CA LYS A 84 2.57 20.94 -17.01
C LYS A 84 3.00 20.34 -18.35
N SER A 85 2.52 19.13 -18.67
CA SER A 85 2.86 18.49 -19.94
C SER A 85 2.12 19.10 -21.13
N LEU A 86 1.03 19.84 -20.89
CA LEU A 86 0.30 20.60 -21.90
C LEU A 86 0.96 21.96 -22.18
N GLU A 87 1.80 22.47 -21.27
CA GLU A 87 2.50 23.75 -21.45
C GLU A 87 3.46 23.70 -22.65
N ALA A 88 3.27 24.63 -23.59
CA ALA A 88 4.07 24.72 -24.80
C ALA A 88 5.56 24.84 -24.46
N LYS A 89 6.40 24.02 -25.10
CA LYS A 89 7.84 24.01 -24.84
C LYS A 89 8.54 24.95 -25.79
N THR A 90 9.26 25.91 -25.24
CA THR A 90 10.15 26.77 -26.03
C THR A 90 11.52 26.09 -26.14
N LYS A 91 11.88 25.66 -27.35
CA LYS A 91 13.24 25.23 -27.66
C LYS A 91 14.03 26.41 -28.21
N LYS A 92 15.15 26.72 -27.56
CA LYS A 92 16.13 27.69 -28.07
C LYS A 92 17.23 26.93 -28.81
N HIS A 93 17.35 27.16 -30.11
CA HIS A 93 18.48 26.70 -30.89
C HIS A 93 19.45 27.86 -31.07
N SER A 94 20.70 27.67 -30.67
CA SER A 94 21.77 28.63 -30.93
C SER A 94 22.85 27.95 -31.76
N LYS A 95 23.17 28.54 -32.91
CA LYS A 95 24.32 28.16 -33.73
C LYS A 95 25.30 29.32 -33.74
N THR A 96 26.51 29.06 -33.28
CA THR A 96 27.62 30.02 -33.37
C THR A 96 28.51 29.59 -34.52
N LYS A 97 28.62 30.43 -35.55
CA LYS A 97 29.61 30.22 -36.62
C LYS A 97 30.93 30.86 -36.20
N GLY A 98 31.97 30.04 -36.15
CA GLY A 98 33.35 30.50 -36.00
C GLY A 98 33.95 30.76 -37.38
N LYS A 99 34.45 31.97 -37.61
CA LYS A 99 35.24 32.31 -38.80
C LYS A 99 36.71 32.01 -38.50
N LYS A 100 37.31 31.16 -39.33
CA LYS A 100 38.76 30.90 -39.27
C LYS A 100 39.49 32.08 -39.90
N VAL A 101 40.41 32.67 -39.16
CA VAL A 101 41.27 33.76 -39.60
C VAL A 101 42.71 33.35 -39.34
N PRO A 102 43.63 33.54 -40.30
CA PRO A 102 45.02 33.14 -40.13
C PRO A 102 45.65 33.92 -38.97
N LEU A 103 46.37 33.23 -38.09
CA LEU A 103 47.11 33.87 -37.02
C LEU A 103 48.29 34.63 -37.65
N THR A 104 48.43 35.92 -37.33
CA THR A 104 49.52 36.77 -37.84
C THR A 104 50.45 37.17 -36.71
N ASP A 105 51.76 37.07 -36.96
CA ASP A 105 52.81 37.54 -36.04
C ASP A 105 52.89 39.09 -36.07
N ALA A 106 53.61 39.71 -35.12
CA ALA A 106 53.74 41.17 -34.95
C ALA A 106 54.27 41.94 -36.19
N LYS A 107 54.75 41.23 -37.22
CA LYS A 107 55.22 41.75 -38.51
C LYS A 107 54.30 41.44 -39.70
N GLY A 108 53.08 40.95 -39.46
CA GLY A 108 52.05 40.76 -40.49
C GLY A 108 52.22 39.53 -41.40
N LYS A 109 53.12 38.60 -41.08
CA LYS A 109 53.24 37.31 -41.79
C LYS A 109 52.33 36.26 -41.15
N ALA A 110 51.59 35.52 -41.98
CA ALA A 110 50.74 34.43 -41.53
C ALA A 110 51.60 33.25 -41.01
N THR A 111 51.43 32.91 -39.73
CA THR A 111 51.85 31.63 -39.16
C THR A 111 50.81 30.59 -39.57
N GLY A 112 51.21 29.38 -39.96
CA GLY A 112 50.31 28.36 -40.53
C GLY A 112 49.17 27.84 -39.63
N GLU A 113 48.94 28.47 -38.48
CA GLU A 113 47.85 28.19 -37.55
C GLU A 113 46.67 29.15 -37.77
N ASN A 114 45.45 28.63 -37.69
CA ASN A 114 44.23 29.41 -37.83
C ASN A 114 43.59 29.67 -36.46
N MET A 115 43.28 30.93 -36.16
CA MET A 115 42.49 31.31 -35.00
C MET A 115 41.00 31.32 -35.37
N VAL A 116 40.14 30.75 -34.54
CA VAL A 116 38.68 30.76 -34.74
C VAL A 116 38.10 31.95 -33.98
N LEU A 117 37.68 32.99 -34.69
CA LEU A 117 36.96 34.12 -34.13
C LEU A 117 35.45 33.88 -34.26
N PRO A 118 34.63 34.09 -33.21
CA PRO A 118 33.19 34.05 -33.34
C PRO A 118 32.74 35.19 -34.27
N SER A 119 32.09 34.89 -35.39
CA SER A 119 31.68 35.91 -36.37
C SER A 119 30.21 36.24 -36.29
N ASP A 120 29.34 35.24 -36.21
CA ASP A 120 27.89 35.43 -36.24
C ASP A 120 27.21 34.37 -35.37
N SER A 121 26.30 34.82 -34.50
CA SER A 121 25.45 33.95 -33.70
C SER A 121 24.01 34.03 -34.22
N GLU A 122 23.47 32.90 -34.66
CA GLU A 122 22.07 32.78 -35.03
C GLU A 122 21.32 32.14 -33.84
N GLN A 123 20.29 32.83 -33.36
CA GLN A 123 19.38 32.33 -32.33
C GLN A 123 18.00 32.17 -32.95
N SER A 124 17.49 30.94 -32.99
CA SER A 124 16.10 30.68 -33.36
C SER A 124 15.33 30.14 -32.16
N LEU A 125 14.10 30.63 -32.03
CA LEU A 125 13.20 30.29 -30.94
C LEU A 125 12.00 29.57 -31.56
N THR A 126 11.89 28.27 -31.27
CA THR A 126 10.79 27.43 -31.76
C THR A 126 9.86 27.13 -30.58
N ILE A 127 8.60 27.51 -30.73
CA ILE A 127 7.54 27.20 -29.77
C ILE A 127 6.85 25.94 -30.30
N GLU A 128 7.01 24.83 -29.59
CA GLU A 128 6.33 23.57 -29.91
C GLU A 128 5.08 23.44 -29.03
N GLU A 129 3.92 23.33 -29.66
CA GLU A 129 2.68 22.93 -28.97
C GLU A 129 2.78 21.45 -28.56
N THR A 130 2.46 21.15 -27.31
CA THR A 130 2.56 19.81 -26.74
C THR A 130 1.18 19.26 -26.40
N ASN A 131 0.88 18.05 -26.88
CA ASN A 131 -0.40 17.37 -26.65
C ASN A 131 -0.50 16.66 -25.28
N GLY A 132 0.39 16.97 -24.35
CA GLY A 132 0.47 16.32 -23.04
C GLY A 132 1.14 14.94 -23.07
N ASP A 133 1.63 14.49 -21.92
CA ASP A 133 2.16 13.13 -21.73
C ASP A 133 1.06 12.21 -21.16
N PRO A 134 0.55 11.24 -21.92
CA PRO A 134 -0.55 10.38 -21.49
C PRO A 134 -0.22 9.51 -20.26
N ARG A 135 1.07 9.34 -19.92
CA ARG A 135 1.48 8.56 -18.73
C ARG A 135 0.90 9.11 -17.44
N PHE A 136 0.73 10.44 -17.32
CA PHE A 136 0.11 11.04 -16.14
C PHE A 136 -1.37 10.67 -16.00
N LEU A 137 -2.10 10.55 -17.12
CA LEU A 137 -3.49 10.09 -17.11
C LEU A 137 -3.58 8.59 -16.81
N MET A 138 -2.66 7.77 -17.33
CA MET A 138 -2.61 6.35 -17.00
C MET A 138 -2.39 6.11 -15.50
N VAL A 139 -1.50 6.88 -14.87
CA VAL A 139 -1.29 6.85 -13.41
C VAL A 139 -2.56 7.28 -12.67
N TYR A 140 -3.21 8.36 -13.14
CA TYR A 140 -4.45 8.84 -12.55
C TYR A 140 -5.56 7.78 -12.59
N THR A 141 -5.78 7.11 -13.72
CA THR A 141 -6.77 6.03 -13.86
C THR A 141 -6.49 4.89 -12.89
N LYS A 142 -5.23 4.44 -12.76
CA LYS A 142 -4.85 3.41 -11.79
C LYS A 142 -5.12 3.84 -10.34
N LEU A 143 -4.92 5.11 -10.02
CA LEU A 143 -5.22 5.65 -8.69
C LEU A 143 -6.73 5.73 -8.42
N MET A 144 -7.55 6.04 -9.43
CA MET A 144 -9.01 5.99 -9.34
C MET A 144 -9.52 4.57 -9.10
N GLU A 145 -8.99 3.59 -9.84
CA GLU A 145 -9.32 2.17 -9.62
C GLU A 145 -8.94 1.74 -8.20
N ARG A 146 -7.74 2.10 -7.73
CA ARG A 146 -7.30 1.74 -6.37
C ARG A 146 -8.20 2.36 -5.29
N GLU A 147 -8.63 3.60 -5.47
CA GLU A 147 -9.58 4.26 -4.55
C GLU A 147 -10.95 3.57 -4.55
N ALA A 148 -11.50 3.25 -5.72
CA ALA A 148 -12.78 2.55 -5.83
C ALA A 148 -12.74 1.17 -5.15
N ASN A 149 -11.63 0.45 -5.29
CA ASN A 149 -11.40 -0.82 -4.60
C ASN A 149 -11.24 -0.64 -3.08
N LEU A 150 -10.51 0.39 -2.63
CA LEU A 150 -10.29 0.66 -1.20
C LEU A 150 -11.59 1.02 -0.47
N LEU A 151 -12.45 1.80 -1.11
CA LEU A 151 -13.74 2.25 -0.58
C LEU A 151 -14.86 1.22 -0.79
N GLY A 152 -14.62 0.16 -1.56
CA GLY A 152 -15.62 -0.85 -1.88
C GLY A 152 -16.78 -0.34 -2.74
N ILE A 153 -16.53 0.70 -3.54
CA ILE A 153 -17.53 1.26 -4.48
C ILE A 153 -17.73 0.32 -5.67
N ASP A 154 -16.67 -0.39 -6.06
CA ASP A 154 -16.74 -1.41 -7.11
C ASP A 154 -17.44 -2.68 -6.61
N ALA A 155 -18.23 -3.29 -7.49
CA ALA A 155 -18.84 -4.60 -7.23
C ALA A 155 -17.75 -5.64 -6.93
N PRO A 156 -17.98 -6.56 -5.95
CA PRO A 156 -17.00 -7.57 -5.62
C PRO A 156 -16.65 -8.39 -6.86
N LYS A 157 -15.38 -8.38 -7.24
CA LYS A 157 -14.90 -9.15 -8.39
C LYS A 157 -15.11 -10.63 -8.08
N ARG A 158 -16.05 -11.25 -8.80
CA ARG A 158 -16.28 -12.69 -8.71
C ARG A 158 -15.04 -13.37 -9.29
N ILE A 159 -14.22 -13.94 -8.43
CA ILE A 159 -13.13 -14.84 -8.85
C ILE A 159 -13.85 -16.12 -9.28
N ILE A 160 -13.94 -16.32 -10.59
CA ILE A 160 -14.52 -17.53 -11.19
C ILE A 160 -13.33 -18.42 -11.50
N ASP A 161 -13.18 -19.52 -10.75
CA ASP A 161 -12.30 -20.61 -11.19
C ASP A 161 -12.90 -21.23 -12.46
N GLU A 162 -12.06 -21.79 -13.35
CA GLU A 162 -12.46 -22.35 -14.66
C GLU A 162 -13.58 -23.41 -14.60
N SER A 163 -13.90 -23.91 -13.40
CA SER A 163 -14.97 -24.88 -13.14
C SER A 163 -16.28 -24.28 -12.58
N GLY A 164 -16.43 -22.95 -12.48
CA GLY A 164 -17.69 -22.31 -12.09
C GLY A 164 -18.18 -22.61 -10.66
N GLY A 165 -17.36 -23.24 -9.83
CA GLY A 165 -17.66 -23.57 -8.44
C GLY A 165 -17.43 -22.42 -7.47
N LYS A 166 -18.12 -22.43 -6.32
CA LYS A 166 -17.88 -21.49 -5.21
C LYS A 166 -16.41 -21.56 -4.79
N VAL A 167 -15.80 -20.40 -4.54
CA VAL A 167 -14.42 -20.24 -4.10
C VAL A 167 -14.20 -21.03 -2.80
N GLY A 168 -13.66 -22.24 -2.92
CA GLY A 168 -13.00 -22.92 -1.82
C GLY A 168 -11.63 -22.29 -1.63
N LEU A 169 -11.12 -22.27 -0.40
CA LEU A 169 -9.71 -21.95 -0.16
C LEU A 169 -8.86 -22.96 -0.95
N ASN A 170 -8.30 -22.52 -2.07
CA ASN A 170 -7.43 -23.35 -2.91
C ASN A 170 -6.06 -23.44 -2.24
N ILE A 171 -6.00 -24.19 -1.15
CA ILE A 171 -4.77 -24.52 -0.45
C ILE A 171 -4.18 -25.71 -1.22
N ASP A 172 -3.07 -25.47 -1.90
CA ASP A 172 -2.33 -26.51 -2.60
C ASP A 172 -1.64 -27.41 -1.56
N LEU A 173 -2.33 -28.47 -1.12
CA LEU A 173 -1.86 -29.41 -0.08
C LEU A 173 -0.52 -30.06 -0.42
N SER A 174 -0.14 -30.09 -1.71
CA SER A 174 1.15 -30.62 -2.18
C SER A 174 2.35 -29.75 -1.79
N LYS A 175 2.11 -28.50 -1.39
CA LYS A 175 3.15 -27.53 -0.99
C LYS A 175 3.25 -27.35 0.53
N LEU A 176 2.39 -28.01 1.30
CA LEU A 176 2.51 -28.03 2.75
C LEU A 176 3.48 -29.12 3.18
N THR A 177 4.29 -28.80 4.19
CA THR A 177 5.13 -29.78 4.86
C THR A 177 4.27 -30.74 5.68
N ASP A 178 4.77 -31.95 5.95
CA ASP A 178 4.05 -32.97 6.73
C ASP A 178 3.61 -32.44 8.11
N GLU A 179 4.44 -31.60 8.74
CA GLU A 179 4.10 -30.93 10.01
C GLU A 179 2.91 -29.96 9.88
N GLN A 180 2.80 -29.26 8.76
CA GLN A 180 1.68 -28.35 8.51
C GLN A 180 0.40 -29.08 8.12
N LEU A 181 0.52 -30.25 7.46
CA LEU A 181 -0.61 -31.13 7.17
C LEU A 181 -1.17 -31.74 8.45
N GLU A 182 -0.31 -32.15 9.39
CA GLU A 182 -0.72 -32.69 10.69
C GLU A 182 -1.40 -31.62 11.57
N ALA A 183 -0.89 -30.38 11.56
CA ALA A 183 -1.53 -29.25 12.24
C ALA A 183 -2.93 -28.94 11.68
N LEU A 184 -3.11 -29.07 10.36
CA LEU A 184 -4.40 -28.86 9.70
C LEU A 184 -5.39 -30.00 10.01
N ALA A 185 -4.91 -31.24 10.02
CA ALA A 185 -5.71 -32.41 10.38
C ALA A 185 -6.19 -32.35 11.85
N SER A 186 -5.31 -31.93 12.77
CA SER A 186 -5.67 -31.71 14.18
C SER A 186 -6.69 -30.57 14.36
N ALA A 187 -6.63 -29.53 13.53
CA ALA A 187 -7.60 -28.43 13.55
C ALA A 187 -8.99 -28.81 12.98
N VAL A 188 -9.07 -29.78 12.07
CA VAL A 188 -10.33 -30.22 11.43
C VAL A 188 -10.95 -31.43 12.14
N GLY A 189 -10.16 -32.29 12.79
CA GLY A 189 -10.60 -33.50 13.51
C GLY A 189 -11.39 -33.30 14.80
N GLY A 190 -11.83 -32.07 15.11
CA GLY A 190 -12.68 -31.77 16.27
C GLY A 190 -14.19 -31.98 16.03
N VAL A 191 -14.59 -32.53 14.88
CA VAL A 191 -16.00 -32.79 14.54
C VAL A 191 -16.20 -34.28 14.25
N GLU A 192 -16.21 -35.09 15.32
CA GLU A 192 -16.80 -36.42 15.28
C GLU A 192 -17.80 -36.56 16.44
N GLY A 193 -19.04 -36.97 16.11
CA GLY A 193 -19.98 -37.54 17.08
C GLY A 193 -21.40 -36.98 17.09
N ASN A 194 -22.18 -37.22 16.03
CA ASN A 194 -23.60 -37.59 16.16
C ASN A 194 -23.98 -38.60 15.09
#